data_AF-A0A7S3L3Z7-F1
#
_entry.id   AF-A0A7S3L3Z7-F1
#
_cell.length_a   1.000
_cell.length_b   1.000
_cell.length_c   1.000
_cell.angle_alpha   90.00
_cell.angle_beta   90.00
_cell.angle_gamma   90.00
#
_symmetry.space_group_name_H-M   'P 1'
#
loop_
_entity.id
_entity.type
_entity.pdbx_description
1 polymer ?
#
loop_
_entity_poly.entity_id
_entity_poly.type
_entity_poly.pdbx_seq_one_letter_code
_entity_poly.pdbx_strand_id
1 'polypeptide(L)'
;QMAQEAGLQVDTKGFQDAMQEQKDRSRQAQKAARMGGNADLPALELIAEQTAWLQDKKVLPTDDGFKYKWNTHLPATVMAIFTEDGFVEPGAKVSEGDYLGVVLDKSSFYAEAGGQEADVGRLDILGGDGE
;
A
#
# COMPACT_ATOMS: atom_id res chain seq x y z
N GLN A 1 -8.89 -12.38 -18.30
CA GLN A 1 -10.12 -12.56 -19.10
C GLN A 1 -10.01 -11.96 -20.50
N MET A 2 -9.37 -10.80 -20.70
CA MET A 2 -9.21 -10.19 -22.05
C MET A 2 -8.38 -11.00 -23.07
N ALA A 3 -7.37 -11.78 -22.65
CA ALA A 3 -6.50 -12.52 -23.57
C ALA A 3 -7.18 -13.75 -24.22
N GLN A 4 -8.08 -14.42 -23.49
CA GLN A 4 -8.84 -15.55 -24.02
C GLN A 4 -9.87 -15.10 -25.07
N GLU A 5 -10.43 -13.90 -24.94
CA GLU A 5 -11.34 -13.30 -25.92
C GLU A 5 -10.64 -12.95 -27.25
N ALA A 6 -9.31 -12.78 -27.23
CA ALA A 6 -8.48 -12.54 -28.41
C ALA A 6 -7.83 -13.83 -28.99
N GLY A 7 -8.15 -15.01 -28.44
CA GLY A 7 -7.57 -16.28 -28.89
C GLY A 7 -6.10 -16.49 -28.48
N LEU A 8 -5.59 -15.72 -27.51
CA LEU A 8 -4.22 -15.80 -27.02
C LEU A 8 -4.15 -16.64 -25.75
N GLN A 9 -3.23 -17.60 -25.71
CA GLN A 9 -2.91 -18.35 -24.49
C GLN A 9 -1.96 -17.53 -23.62
N VAL A 10 -2.32 -17.38 -22.34
CA VAL A 10 -1.47 -16.70 -21.35
C VAL A 10 -0.74 -17.75 -20.54
N ASP A 11 0.60 -17.69 -20.53
CA ASP A 11 1.42 -18.47 -19.62
C ASP A 11 1.27 -17.92 -18.19
N THR A 12 0.28 -18.45 -17.49
CA THR A 12 -0.05 -18.03 -16.13
C THR A 12 1.03 -18.48 -15.14
N LYS A 13 1.73 -19.57 -15.45
CA LYS A 13 2.77 -20.13 -14.59
C LYS A 13 4.05 -19.31 -14.69
N GLY A 14 4.52 -19.02 -15.90
CA GLY A 14 5.68 -18.15 -16.12
C GLY A 14 5.46 -16.75 -15.56
N PHE A 15 4.23 -16.23 -15.62
CA PHE A 15 3.86 -14.97 -14.97
C PHE A 15 3.98 -15.05 -13.44
N GLN A 16 3.46 -16.10 -12.81
CA GLN A 16 3.56 -16.30 -11.36
C GLN A 16 5.01 -16.47 -10.91
N ASP A 17 5.81 -17.25 -11.65
CA ASP A 17 7.22 -17.49 -11.34
C ASP A 17 8.04 -16.18 -11.44
N ALA A 18 7.82 -15.38 -12.50
CA ALA A 18 8.47 -14.07 -12.66
C ALA A 18 8.04 -13.06 -11.59
N MET A 19 6.77 -13.09 -11.18
CA MET A 19 6.25 -12.27 -10.07
C MET A 19 6.89 -12.65 -8.74
N GLN A 20 7.03 -13.95 -8.47
CA GLN A 20 7.70 -14.43 -7.25
C GLN A 20 9.17 -14.01 -7.22
N GLU A 21 9.87 -14.13 -8.35
CA GLU A 21 11.26 -13.69 -8.47
C GLU A 21 11.38 -12.16 -8.25
N GLN A 22 10.45 -11.37 -8.79
CA GLN A 22 10.41 -9.92 -8.55
C GLN A 22 10.16 -9.60 -7.07
N LYS A 23 9.26 -10.33 -6.40
CA LYS A 23 8.97 -10.18 -4.97
C LYS A 23 10.20 -10.46 -4.12
N ASP A 24 10.91 -11.54 -4.42
CA ASP A 24 12.14 -11.91 -3.71
C ASP A 24 13.28 -10.91 -3.96
N ARG A 25 13.37 -10.38 -5.20
CA ARG A 25 14.33 -9.33 -5.56
C ARG A 25 14.06 -8.02 -4.82
N SER A 26 12.80 -7.57 -4.74
CA SER A 26 12.44 -6.36 -3.99
C SER A 26 12.78 -6.50 -2.51
N ARG A 27 12.41 -7.63 -1.89
CA ARG A 27 12.74 -7.95 -0.49
C ARG A 27 14.24 -7.91 -0.21
N GLN A 28 15.07 -8.44 -1.12
CA GLN A 28 16.52 -8.43 -0.98
C GLN A 28 17.12 -7.02 -1.13
N ALA A 29 16.64 -6.24 -2.10
CA ALA A 29 17.08 -4.86 -2.31
C ALA A 29 16.76 -3.97 -1.09
N GLN A 30 15.61 -4.16 -0.47
CA GLN A 30 15.20 -3.40 0.72
C GLN A 30 16.01 -3.78 1.97
N LYS A 31 16.29 -5.08 2.18
CA LYS A 31 17.23 -5.50 3.26
C LYS A 31 18.60 -4.82 3.09
N ALA A 32 19.08 -4.68 1.86
CA ALA A 32 20.33 -3.99 1.58
C ALA A 32 20.24 -2.47 1.81
N ALA A 33 19.14 -1.83 1.41
CA ALA A 33 18.92 -0.39 1.58
C ALA A 33 18.69 0.03 3.05
N ARG A 34 18.11 -0.84 3.88
CA ARG A 34 17.78 -0.58 5.29
C ARG A 34 18.90 -0.88 6.29
N MET A 35 20.09 -1.30 5.84
CA MET A 35 21.27 -1.52 6.70
C MET A 35 21.76 -0.26 7.44
N GLY A 36 21.16 0.92 7.19
CA GLY A 36 21.47 2.17 7.87
C GLY A 36 20.57 2.56 9.06
N GLY A 37 19.46 1.88 9.35
CA GLY A 37 18.64 2.34 10.48
C GLY A 37 17.34 1.63 10.88
N ASN A 38 16.80 0.66 10.14
CA ASN A 38 15.58 -0.07 10.55
C ASN A 38 15.40 -1.39 9.75
N ALA A 39 16.36 -2.31 9.91
CA ALA A 39 16.39 -3.56 9.15
C ALA A 39 15.27 -4.57 9.48
N ASP A 40 14.58 -4.40 10.63
CA ASP A 40 13.56 -5.34 11.13
C ASP A 40 12.11 -4.95 10.79
N LEU A 41 11.88 -3.80 10.15
CA LEU A 41 10.52 -3.43 9.75
C LEU A 41 10.11 -4.15 8.47
N PRO A 42 8.92 -4.79 8.43
CA PRO A 42 8.25 -5.21 7.21
C PRO A 42 8.30 -4.14 6.13
N ALA A 43 8.54 -4.56 4.90
CA ALA A 43 8.54 -3.65 3.79
C ALA A 43 7.24 -3.81 3.01
N LEU A 44 6.35 -2.85 3.21
CA LEU A 44 5.02 -2.84 2.63
C LEU A 44 5.07 -2.01 1.34
N GLU A 45 5.27 -2.69 0.20
CA GLU A 45 5.24 -2.07 -1.12
C GLU A 45 3.96 -2.41 -1.87
N LEU A 46 3.41 -1.40 -2.55
CA LEU A 46 2.36 -1.58 -3.54
C LEU A 46 3.01 -1.89 -4.89
N ILE A 47 3.35 -3.16 -5.14
CA ILE A 47 3.85 -3.60 -6.45
C ILE A 47 2.69 -3.82 -7.43
N ALA A 48 2.99 -4.33 -8.63
CA ALA A 48 2.02 -4.46 -9.73
C ALA A 48 0.75 -5.23 -9.33
N GLU A 49 0.87 -6.29 -8.52
CA GLU A 49 -0.28 -7.06 -8.05
C GLU A 49 -1.18 -6.23 -7.12
N GLN A 50 -0.61 -5.54 -6.13
CA GLN A 50 -1.41 -4.78 -5.17
C GLN A 50 -2.09 -3.59 -5.84
N THR A 51 -1.39 -2.93 -6.76
CA THR A 51 -1.97 -1.83 -7.55
C THR A 51 -3.06 -2.32 -8.51
N ALA A 52 -2.89 -3.48 -9.14
CA ALA A 52 -3.93 -4.10 -9.96
C ALA A 52 -5.16 -4.50 -9.13
N TRP A 53 -4.95 -5.04 -7.92
CA TRP A 53 -6.05 -5.35 -7.00
C TRP A 53 -6.82 -4.09 -6.60
N LEU A 54 -6.13 -2.99 -6.28
CA LEU A 54 -6.77 -1.71 -5.96
C LEU A 54 -7.60 -1.19 -7.13
N GLN A 55 -7.09 -1.30 -8.36
CA GLN A 55 -7.81 -0.91 -9.57
C GLN A 55 -9.05 -1.78 -9.81
N ASP A 56 -8.96 -3.10 -9.62
CA ASP A 56 -10.11 -4.02 -9.73
C ASP A 56 -11.21 -3.67 -8.71
N LYS A 57 -10.80 -3.30 -7.49
CA LYS A 57 -11.70 -2.78 -6.44
C LYS A 57 -12.16 -1.34 -6.66
N LYS A 58 -11.76 -0.70 -7.76
CA LYS A 58 -12.07 0.71 -8.11
C LYS A 58 -11.61 1.70 -7.04
N VAL A 59 -10.56 1.36 -6.30
CA VAL A 59 -9.89 2.30 -5.40
C VAL A 59 -9.06 3.25 -6.26
N LEU A 60 -9.37 4.54 -6.15
CA LEU A 60 -8.65 5.59 -6.87
C LEU A 60 -7.31 5.89 -6.18
N PRO A 61 -6.34 6.47 -6.91
CA PRO A 61 -5.14 7.00 -6.28
C PRO A 61 -5.50 8.01 -5.18
N THR A 62 -4.78 7.93 -4.05
CA THR A 62 -4.92 8.87 -2.94
C THR A 62 -4.74 10.31 -3.41
N ASP A 63 -5.68 11.19 -3.05
CA ASP A 63 -5.49 12.64 -3.23
C ASP A 63 -4.52 13.18 -2.18
N ASP A 64 -3.29 13.46 -2.62
CA ASP A 64 -2.20 13.97 -1.77
C ASP A 64 -2.02 15.49 -1.88
N GLY A 65 -2.97 16.21 -2.51
CA GLY A 65 -2.92 17.66 -2.69
C GLY A 65 -2.95 18.47 -1.37
N PHE A 66 -3.19 17.79 -0.24
CA PHE A 66 -3.22 18.39 1.09
C PHE A 66 -1.85 18.44 1.77
N LYS A 67 -0.82 17.77 1.22
CA LYS A 67 0.55 17.75 1.79
C LYS A 67 1.25 19.11 1.89
N TYR A 68 0.74 20.12 1.17
CA TYR A 68 1.25 21.50 1.21
C TYR A 68 0.32 22.46 1.95
N LYS A 69 -0.71 21.97 2.65
CA LYS A 69 -1.67 22.78 3.39
C LYS A 69 -1.41 22.68 4.88
N TRP A 70 -1.16 23.82 5.52
CA TRP A 70 -1.00 23.91 6.97
C TRP A 70 -2.35 24.00 7.69
N ASN A 71 -2.37 23.58 8.96
CA ASN A 71 -3.49 23.75 9.91
C ASN A 71 -4.85 23.26 9.38
N THR A 72 -4.85 22.18 8.59
CA THR A 72 -6.08 21.61 8.02
C THR A 72 -6.47 20.35 8.79
N HIS A 73 -7.69 20.31 9.31
CA HIS A 73 -8.30 19.07 9.75
C HIS A 73 -8.77 18.30 8.52
N LEU A 74 -8.25 17.10 8.30
CA LEU A 74 -8.50 16.31 7.09
C LEU A 74 -9.13 14.95 7.42
N PRO A 75 -10.48 14.88 7.51
CA PRO A 75 -11.18 13.60 7.58
C PRO A 75 -10.92 12.77 6.32
N ALA A 76 -10.37 11.57 6.47
CA ALA A 76 -10.11 10.63 5.39
C ALA A 76 -10.83 9.30 5.65
N THR A 77 -11.08 8.56 4.57
CA THR A 77 -11.70 7.24 4.61
C THR A 77 -10.68 6.18 4.28
N VAL A 78 -10.63 5.12 5.09
CA VAL A 78 -9.80 3.94 4.79
C VAL A 78 -10.42 3.17 3.63
N MET A 79 -9.66 3.05 2.54
CA MET A 79 -10.07 2.37 1.32
C MET A 79 -9.60 0.91 1.27
N ALA A 80 -8.42 0.65 1.82
CA ALA A 80 -7.88 -0.69 1.96
C ALA A 80 -6.85 -0.75 3.09
N ILE A 81 -6.68 -1.94 3.65
CA ILE A 81 -5.61 -2.26 4.60
C ILE A 81 -4.85 -3.46 4.02
N PHE A 82 -3.53 -3.45 4.08
CA PHE A 82 -2.71 -4.57 3.61
C PHE A 82 -1.54 -4.87 4.54
N THR A 83 -1.10 -6.12 4.49
CA THR A 83 0.03 -6.67 5.25
C THR A 83 1.01 -7.31 4.27
N GLU A 84 2.09 -7.93 4.77
CA GLU A 84 3.02 -8.70 3.94
C GLU A 84 2.36 -9.87 3.20
N ASP A 85 1.24 -10.38 3.75
CA ASP A 85 0.47 -11.50 3.21
C ASP A 85 -0.61 -11.05 2.20
N GLY A 86 -0.81 -9.74 2.04
CA GLY A 86 -1.76 -9.16 1.09
C GLY A 86 -2.83 -8.28 1.74
N PHE A 87 -3.87 -7.97 0.97
CA PHE A 87 -4.98 -7.15 1.44
C PHE A 87 -5.83 -7.87 2.48
N VAL A 88 -6.19 -7.14 3.53
CA VAL A 88 -6.98 -7.62 4.65
C VAL A 88 -8.45 -7.61 4.24
N GLU A 89 -9.13 -8.75 4.42
CA GLU A 89 -10.56 -8.84 4.15
C GLU A 89 -11.40 -8.13 5.23
N PRO A 90 -12.59 -7.60 4.87
CA PRO A 90 -13.49 -7.01 5.85
C PRO A 90 -13.80 -7.96 7.02
N GLY A 91 -13.58 -7.49 8.24
CA GLY A 91 -13.82 -8.25 9.48
C GLY A 91 -12.65 -9.11 9.95
N ALA A 92 -11.56 -9.21 9.17
CA ALA A 92 -10.31 -9.77 9.67
C ALA A 92 -9.71 -8.85 10.75
N LYS A 93 -9.00 -9.47 11.71
CA LYS A 93 -8.38 -8.77 12.84
C LYS A 93 -6.87 -8.82 12.69
N VAL A 94 -6.24 -7.67 12.93
CA VAL A 94 -4.79 -7.53 13.11
C VAL A 94 -4.49 -7.35 14.59
N SER A 95 -3.30 -7.75 15.02
CA SER A 95 -2.84 -7.64 16.41
C SER A 95 -2.12 -6.32 16.65
N GLU A 96 -2.09 -5.88 17.90
CA GLU A 96 -1.24 -4.75 18.30
C GLU A 96 0.23 -5.10 18.04
N GLY A 97 0.96 -4.17 17.43
CA GLY A 97 2.35 -4.36 17.01
C GLY A 97 2.52 -4.87 15.58
N ASP A 98 1.43 -5.24 14.89
CA ASP A 98 1.49 -5.60 13.48
C ASP A 98 1.80 -4.37 12.60
N TYR A 99 2.65 -4.58 11.60
CA TYR A 99 2.91 -3.57 10.57
C TYR A 99 1.92 -3.74 9.44
N LEU A 100 1.18 -2.68 9.16
CA LEU A 100 0.13 -2.64 8.16
C LEU A 100 0.24 -1.38 7.33
N GLY A 101 -0.17 -1.51 6.08
CA GLY A 101 -0.26 -0.41 5.13
C GLY A 101 -1.72 0.00 5.02
N VAL A 102 -1.97 1.30 5.08
CA VAL A 102 -3.31 1.87 4.99
C VAL A 102 -3.40 2.69 3.71
N VAL A 103 -4.39 2.38 2.87
CA VAL A 103 -4.73 3.17 1.69
C VAL A 103 -5.90 4.08 2.06
N LEU A 104 -5.72 5.39 1.85
CA LEU A 104 -6.72 6.42 2.14
C LEU A 104 -7.26 7.02 0.84
N ASP A 105 -8.46 7.60 0.87
CA ASP A 105 -8.99 8.39 -0.25
C ASP A 105 -8.20 9.69 -0.47
N LYS A 106 -7.71 10.29 0.63
CA LYS A 106 -6.87 11.49 0.64
C LYS A 106 -5.95 11.52 1.85
N SER A 107 -4.84 12.24 1.73
CA SER A 107 -3.84 12.33 2.80
C SER A 107 -3.12 13.67 2.80
N SER A 108 -2.78 14.16 3.99
CA SER A 108 -1.86 15.29 4.19
C SER A 108 -0.42 14.84 4.43
N PHE A 109 -0.16 13.54 4.54
CA PHE A 109 1.19 13.02 4.75
C PHE A 109 1.99 13.11 3.45
N TYR A 110 3.15 13.73 3.52
CA TYR A 110 4.13 13.72 2.45
C TYR A 110 4.72 12.31 2.30
N ALA A 111 4.57 11.73 1.10
CA ALA A 111 5.26 10.52 0.72
C ALA A 111 6.71 10.84 0.32
N GLU A 112 7.66 9.96 0.64
CA GLU A 112 9.08 10.13 0.32
C GLU A 112 9.27 10.44 -1.18
N ALA A 113 9.80 11.62 -1.47
CA ALA A 113 10.05 12.08 -2.83
C ALA A 113 11.10 13.20 -2.85
N GLY A 114 11.80 13.36 -3.98
CA GLY A 114 12.73 14.48 -4.17
C GLY A 114 13.90 14.54 -3.17
N GLY A 115 14.25 13.42 -2.54
CA GLY A 115 15.29 13.33 -1.51
C GLY A 115 14.85 13.78 -0.12
N GLN A 116 13.56 13.99 0.11
CA GLN A 116 12.97 14.26 1.42
C GLN A 116 12.32 13.01 1.98
N GLU A 117 12.51 12.77 3.28
CA GLU A 117 11.90 11.65 4.00
C GLU A 117 10.38 11.83 4.14
N ALA A 118 9.67 10.71 4.26
CA ALA A 118 8.22 10.71 4.46
C ALA A 118 7.81 11.29 5.83
N ASP A 119 6.61 11.84 5.90
CA ASP A 119 6.04 12.31 7.17
C ASP A 119 5.73 11.16 8.13
N VAL A 120 5.88 11.44 9.43
CA VAL A 120 5.49 10.55 10.53
C VAL A 120 4.44 11.24 11.40
N GLY A 121 3.41 10.50 11.79
CA GLY A 121 2.28 11.06 12.52
C GLY A 121 1.29 10.00 12.95
N ARG A 122 0.04 10.43 13.21
CA ARG A 122 -1.02 9.58 13.73
C ARG A 122 -2.30 9.75 12.91
N LEU A 123 -3.02 8.65 12.74
CA LEU A 123 -4.40 8.63 12.26
C LEU A 123 -5.31 8.38 13.47
N ASP A 124 -6.27 9.26 13.68
CA ASP A 124 -7.29 9.10 14.69
C ASP A 124 -8.62 8.73 14.02
N ILE A 125 -9.26 7.68 14.52
CA ILE A 125 -10.60 7.32 14.08
C ILE A 125 -11.55 8.37 14.63
N LEU A 126 -12.22 9.08 13.72
CA LEU A 126 -13.34 9.93 14.09
C LEU A 126 -14.43 9.00 14.62
N GLY A 127 -14.68 9.06 15.94
CA GLY A 127 -15.61 8.17 16.62
C GLY A 127 -17.01 8.23 15.99
N GLY A 128 -17.79 7.16 16.14
CA GLY A 128 -19.20 7.09 15.74
C GLY A 128 -20.14 8.01 16.53
N ASP A 129 -19.60 9.03 17.19
CA ASP A 129 -20.35 10.10 17.81
C ASP A 129 -20.07 11.34 16.97
N GLY A 130 -21.01 11.65 16.09
CA GLY A 130 -21.01 12.90 15.35
C GLY A 130 -21.08 14.07 16.30
N GLU A 131 -19.97 14.79 16.43
CA GLU A 131 -19.91 16.24 16.65
C GLU A 131 -18.84 16.85 15.74
#